data_AF-A0A935HVV4-F1
#
_entry.id   AF-A0A935HVV4-F1
#
_cell.length_a   1.000
_cell.length_b   1.000
_cell.length_c   1.000
_cell.angle_alpha   90.00
_cell.angle_beta   90.00
_cell.angle_gamma   90.00
#
_symmetry.space_group_name_H-M   'P 1'
#
loop_
_entity.id
_entity.type
_entity.pdbx_description
1 polymer ?
#
loop_
_entity_poly.entity_id
_entity_poly.type
_entity_poly.pdbx_seq_one_letter_code
_entity_poly.pdbx_strand_id
1 'polypeptide(L)'
;MGLRKPFYPVIDALSEYLAQHGRQGRSPLTYADLRRYDGLMPTYDVAGKETLWSTVLYRPNDLEGLHQQLVEIYQLLVADGHHIEHLRVARIDLCTYGNSQPFRVKILNQINDNHDYYYIKYADASRIYGLELEHLLSPNAINYIRDGDTLVEEHIIGVPGDTFIQHPEQYGGHLNPVRLSKEFVKFNERCFVRLLGDMRAYNFVVDVIHDLDQAQYRIRSIDFDQQNYEGRARIYLPQFYKENLPFVHFAQQAISMETAEQYRNEERALLRKRQRLAKERLGQLIAIMRSDTLSSAELTLELANELAVHHKDPAFSKCASMGELLERHMEVMLGLT
;
A
#
# COMPACT_ATOMS: atom_id res chain seq x y z
N MET A 1 16.38 -12.30 -13.29
CA MET A 1 15.05 -12.46 -12.65
C MET A 1 15.26 -12.25 -11.17
N GLY A 2 14.73 -11.17 -10.59
CA GLY A 2 14.77 -10.99 -9.14
C GLY A 2 13.92 -12.07 -8.47
N LEU A 3 14.42 -12.66 -7.38
CA LEU A 3 13.66 -13.60 -6.55
C LEU A 3 12.44 -12.86 -5.98
N ARG A 4 11.26 -13.46 -6.11
CA ARG A 4 10.05 -12.94 -5.43
C ARG A 4 10.28 -13.03 -3.92
N LYS A 5 9.89 -11.99 -3.20
CA LYS A 5 9.91 -11.98 -1.74
C LYS A 5 9.08 -13.17 -1.21
N PRO A 6 9.60 -13.96 -0.25
CA PRO A 6 8.83 -15.01 0.41
C PRO A 6 7.74 -14.41 1.32
N PHE A 7 6.71 -15.18 1.59
CA PHE A 7 5.68 -14.80 2.57
C PHE A 7 6.21 -14.91 3.99
N TYR A 8 5.95 -13.87 4.79
CA TYR A 8 6.25 -13.85 6.21
C TYR A 8 4.95 -14.06 7.01
N PRO A 9 4.94 -15.04 7.93
CA PRO A 9 3.74 -15.34 8.69
C PRO A 9 3.42 -14.23 9.69
N VAL A 10 2.13 -14.05 9.97
CA VAL A 10 1.68 -13.17 11.06
C VAL A 10 1.93 -13.87 12.39
N ILE A 11 2.92 -13.40 13.15
CA ILE A 11 3.24 -13.93 14.48
C ILE A 11 2.19 -13.55 15.53
N ASP A 12 2.15 -14.27 16.65
CA ASP A 12 1.15 -14.07 17.71
C ASP A 12 1.14 -12.63 18.25
N ALA A 13 2.31 -12.03 18.47
CA ALA A 13 2.44 -10.65 18.94
C ALA A 13 1.81 -9.64 17.96
N LEU A 14 1.97 -9.85 16.64
CA LEU A 14 1.31 -9.03 15.63
C LEU A 14 -0.20 -9.29 15.63
N SER A 15 -0.63 -10.55 15.75
CA SER A 15 -2.05 -10.89 15.82
C SER A 15 -2.75 -10.22 17.01
N GLU A 16 -2.12 -10.23 18.19
CA GLU A 16 -2.64 -9.56 19.39
C GLU A 16 -2.75 -8.05 19.20
N TYR A 17 -1.72 -7.42 18.61
CA TYR A 17 -1.75 -6.00 18.26
C TYR A 17 -2.92 -5.67 17.30
N LEU A 18 -3.12 -6.50 16.27
CA LEU A 18 -4.23 -6.31 15.33
C LEU A 18 -5.59 -6.43 16.01
N ALA A 19 -5.76 -7.38 16.92
CA ALA A 19 -6.99 -7.52 17.72
C ALA A 19 -7.25 -6.27 18.58
N GLN A 20 -6.23 -5.77 19.28
CA GLN A 20 -6.33 -4.59 20.15
C GLN A 20 -6.72 -3.32 19.38
N HIS A 21 -6.34 -3.22 18.11
CA HIS A 21 -6.60 -2.04 17.27
C HIS A 21 -7.75 -2.21 16.27
N GLY A 22 -8.62 -3.22 16.47
CA GLY A 22 -9.81 -3.40 15.63
C GLY A 22 -9.48 -3.78 14.18
N ARG A 23 -8.33 -4.42 13.95
CA ARG A 23 -7.91 -4.92 12.62
C ARG A 23 -8.20 -6.40 12.42
N GLN A 24 -8.68 -7.08 13.45
CA GLN A 24 -9.10 -8.48 13.39
C GLN A 24 -10.63 -8.56 13.33
N GLY A 25 -11.15 -9.37 12.42
CA GLY A 25 -12.57 -9.59 12.26
C GLY A 25 -12.82 -11.00 11.72
N ARG A 26 -13.98 -11.58 12.04
CA ARG A 26 -14.33 -12.92 11.55
C ARG A 26 -14.87 -12.80 10.12
N SER A 27 -14.12 -13.30 9.16
CA SER A 27 -14.54 -13.34 7.77
C SER A 27 -15.42 -14.58 7.52
N PRO A 28 -16.58 -14.45 6.86
CA PRO A 28 -17.40 -15.61 6.48
C PRO A 28 -16.74 -16.48 5.40
N LEU A 29 -15.68 -15.99 4.75
CA LEU A 29 -14.97 -16.67 3.67
C LEU A 29 -13.45 -16.49 3.83
N THR A 30 -12.68 -17.55 3.61
CA THR A 30 -11.21 -17.48 3.62
C THR A 30 -10.62 -17.29 2.22
N TYR A 31 -9.38 -16.82 2.14
CA TYR A 31 -8.63 -16.79 0.88
C TYR A 31 -8.57 -18.18 0.22
N ALA A 32 -8.41 -19.25 1.02
CA ALA A 32 -8.34 -20.62 0.52
C ALA A 32 -9.66 -21.09 -0.10
N ASP A 33 -10.81 -20.62 0.40
CA ASP A 33 -12.11 -20.94 -0.18
C ASP A 33 -12.27 -20.32 -1.57
N LEU A 34 -11.85 -19.06 -1.75
CA LEU A 34 -11.85 -18.39 -3.07
C LEU A 34 -10.95 -19.06 -4.11
N ARG A 35 -9.91 -19.77 -3.67
CA ARG A 35 -9.03 -20.51 -4.58
C ARG A 35 -9.70 -21.74 -5.20
N ARG A 36 -10.87 -22.17 -4.74
CA ARG A 36 -11.60 -23.35 -5.25
C ARG A 36 -12.45 -23.07 -6.49
N TYR A 37 -11.98 -22.20 -7.38
CA TYR A 37 -12.66 -21.88 -8.63
C TYR A 37 -12.46 -22.98 -9.69
N ASP A 38 -13.37 -23.05 -10.66
CA ASP A 38 -13.35 -24.06 -11.74
C ASP A 38 -12.68 -23.55 -13.03
N GLY A 39 -12.55 -22.23 -13.21
CA GLY A 39 -11.91 -21.66 -14.38
C GLY A 39 -11.52 -20.19 -14.25
N LEU A 40 -10.71 -19.72 -15.19
CA LEU A 40 -10.30 -18.33 -15.34
C LEU A 40 -10.59 -17.88 -16.77
N MET A 41 -11.12 -16.66 -16.90
CA MET A 41 -11.34 -16.01 -18.19
C MET A 41 -10.55 -14.69 -18.24
N PRO A 42 -9.61 -14.52 -19.18
CA PRO A 42 -8.86 -13.26 -19.33
C PRO A 42 -9.79 -12.07 -19.47
N THR A 43 -9.40 -10.93 -18.89
CA THR A 43 -10.13 -9.66 -19.07
C THR A 43 -9.35 -8.75 -20.00
N TYR A 44 -10.07 -7.89 -20.73
CA TYR A 44 -9.50 -6.97 -21.69
C TYR A 44 -9.86 -5.54 -21.30
N ASP A 45 -8.95 -4.60 -21.55
CA ASP A 45 -9.21 -3.17 -21.40
C ASP A 45 -10.05 -2.62 -22.56
N VAL A 46 -10.35 -1.32 -22.51
CA VAL A 46 -11.15 -0.64 -23.55
C VAL A 46 -10.49 -0.63 -24.93
N ALA A 47 -9.18 -0.85 -25.00
CA ALA A 47 -8.42 -0.94 -26.25
C ALA A 47 -8.31 -2.39 -26.76
N GLY A 48 -8.94 -3.35 -26.08
CA GLY A 48 -8.90 -4.77 -26.43
C GLY A 48 -7.60 -5.47 -26.03
N LYS A 49 -6.75 -4.84 -25.21
CA LYS A 49 -5.52 -5.46 -24.70
C LYS A 49 -5.82 -6.23 -23.42
N GLU A 50 -5.26 -7.42 -23.31
CA GLU A 50 -5.40 -8.26 -22.12
C GLU A 50 -4.83 -7.55 -20.88
N THR A 51 -5.61 -7.56 -19.78
CA THR A 51 -5.18 -7.00 -18.50
C THR A 51 -4.48 -8.06 -17.65
N LEU A 52 -3.87 -7.64 -16.53
CA LEU A 52 -3.27 -8.58 -15.56
C LEU A 52 -4.31 -9.36 -14.73
N TRP A 53 -5.60 -9.11 -14.94
CA TRP A 53 -6.71 -9.70 -14.21
C TRP A 53 -7.47 -10.72 -15.05
N SER A 54 -7.90 -11.81 -14.42
CA SER A 54 -8.80 -12.81 -15.02
C SER A 54 -10.08 -12.91 -14.19
N THR A 55 -11.24 -12.92 -14.85
CA THR A 55 -12.52 -13.21 -14.18
C THR A 55 -12.50 -14.65 -13.69
N VAL A 56 -12.88 -14.85 -12.44
CA VAL A 56 -12.93 -16.15 -11.79
C VAL A 56 -14.29 -16.79 -12.01
N LEU A 57 -14.29 -18.06 -12.42
CA LEU A 57 -15.50 -18.84 -12.70
C LEU A 57 -15.72 -19.88 -11.59
N TYR A 58 -16.85 -19.78 -10.90
CA TYR A 58 -17.29 -20.74 -9.88
C TYR A 58 -18.46 -21.56 -10.39
N ARG A 59 -18.77 -22.68 -9.71
CA ARG A 59 -19.94 -23.50 -10.01
C ARG A 59 -21.23 -22.71 -9.74
N PRO A 60 -22.26 -22.87 -10.59
CA PRO A 60 -23.55 -22.21 -10.37
C PRO A 60 -24.15 -22.49 -8.98
N ASN A 61 -23.96 -23.71 -8.47
CA ASN A 61 -24.50 -24.13 -7.17
C ASN A 61 -23.82 -23.44 -5.97
N ASP A 62 -22.57 -23.01 -6.12
CA ASP A 62 -21.80 -22.38 -5.04
C ASP A 62 -21.90 -20.84 -5.09
N LEU A 63 -22.34 -20.29 -6.23
CA LEU A 63 -22.25 -18.87 -6.53
C LEU A 63 -23.13 -17.99 -5.64
N GLU A 64 -24.34 -18.43 -5.32
CA GLU A 64 -25.27 -17.66 -4.49
C GLU A 64 -24.74 -17.49 -3.07
N GLY A 65 -24.31 -18.59 -2.43
CA GLY A 65 -23.71 -18.56 -1.10
C GLY A 65 -22.40 -17.75 -1.07
N LEU A 66 -21.54 -17.95 -2.08
CA LEU A 66 -20.31 -17.18 -2.21
C LEU A 66 -20.59 -15.67 -2.32
N HIS A 67 -21.54 -15.27 -3.16
CA HIS A 67 -21.88 -13.86 -3.34
C HIS A 67 -22.44 -13.25 -2.06
N GLN A 68 -23.26 -13.99 -1.31
CA GLN A 68 -23.75 -13.53 -0.01
C GLN A 68 -22.60 -13.29 0.97
N GLN A 69 -21.68 -14.25 1.11
CA GLN A 69 -20.52 -14.11 1.99
C GLN A 69 -19.59 -12.95 1.58
N LEU A 70 -19.42 -12.72 0.28
CA LEU A 70 -18.64 -11.59 -0.25
C LEU A 70 -19.32 -10.23 -0.01
N VAL A 71 -20.65 -10.17 -0.02
CA VAL A 71 -21.40 -8.98 0.38
C VAL A 71 -21.27 -8.74 1.88
N GLU A 72 -21.33 -9.78 2.70
CA GLU A 72 -21.10 -9.69 4.15
C GLU A 72 -19.70 -9.18 4.48
N ILE A 73 -18.65 -9.67 3.79
CA ILE A 73 -17.28 -9.15 3.94
C ILE A 73 -17.20 -7.66 3.62
N TYR A 74 -17.84 -7.23 2.53
CA TYR A 74 -17.85 -5.82 2.16
C TYR A 74 -18.54 -4.98 3.23
N GLN A 75 -19.67 -5.42 3.77
CA GLN A 75 -20.37 -4.73 4.85
C GLN A 75 -19.56 -4.68 6.15
N LEU A 76 -18.82 -5.74 6.51
CA LEU A 76 -17.87 -5.71 7.62
C LEU A 76 -16.81 -4.64 7.42
N LEU A 77 -16.28 -4.52 6.20
CA LEU A 77 -15.25 -3.56 5.86
C LEU A 77 -15.76 -2.12 5.90
N VAL A 78 -16.88 -1.80 5.24
CA VAL A 78 -17.31 -0.39 5.05
C VAL A 78 -18.32 0.12 6.07
N ALA A 79 -18.97 -0.78 6.82
CA ALA A 79 -20.07 -0.43 7.72
C ALA A 79 -20.08 -1.22 9.03
N ASP A 80 -18.94 -1.78 9.45
CA ASP A 80 -18.80 -2.55 10.71
C ASP A 80 -19.86 -3.67 10.85
N GLY A 81 -20.24 -4.27 9.72
CA GLY A 81 -21.20 -5.36 9.65
C GLY A 81 -22.67 -4.94 9.61
N HIS A 82 -22.97 -3.63 9.64
CA HIS A 82 -24.35 -3.17 9.44
C HIS A 82 -24.90 -3.61 8.08
N HIS A 83 -26.16 -4.02 8.07
CA HIS A 83 -26.83 -4.46 6.85
C HIS A 83 -27.04 -3.30 5.88
N ILE A 84 -26.55 -3.46 4.65
CA ILE A 84 -26.78 -2.54 3.54
C ILE A 84 -27.60 -3.28 2.51
N GLU A 85 -28.83 -2.81 2.29
CA GLU A 85 -29.71 -3.42 1.29
C GLU A 85 -29.19 -3.17 -0.13
N HIS A 86 -29.62 -4.03 -1.06
CA HIS A 86 -29.39 -3.85 -2.50
C HIS A 86 -27.92 -3.86 -2.95
N LEU A 87 -27.04 -4.54 -2.21
CA LEU A 87 -25.69 -4.84 -2.65
C LEU A 87 -25.65 -6.18 -3.37
N ARG A 88 -24.85 -6.26 -4.45
CA ARG A 88 -24.53 -7.52 -5.13
C ARG A 88 -23.08 -7.57 -5.59
N VAL A 89 -22.52 -8.78 -5.65
CA VAL A 89 -21.27 -9.01 -6.36
C VAL A 89 -21.52 -8.91 -7.86
N ALA A 90 -20.82 -7.98 -8.51
CA ALA A 90 -20.87 -7.81 -9.96
C ALA A 90 -19.81 -8.64 -10.67
N ARG A 91 -18.61 -8.76 -10.08
CA ARG A 91 -17.50 -9.54 -10.65
C ARG A 91 -16.47 -9.90 -9.60
N ILE A 92 -15.82 -11.05 -9.79
CA ILE A 92 -14.67 -11.51 -9.01
C ILE A 92 -13.52 -11.71 -9.98
N ASP A 93 -12.44 -10.96 -9.80
CA ASP A 93 -11.24 -11.02 -10.63
C ASP A 93 -10.06 -11.56 -9.80
N LEU A 94 -9.17 -12.34 -10.41
CA LEU A 94 -7.91 -12.81 -9.81
C LEU A 94 -6.73 -12.23 -10.61
N CYS A 95 -5.76 -11.66 -9.91
CA CYS A 95 -4.48 -11.31 -10.50
C CYS A 95 -3.50 -12.48 -10.32
N THR A 96 -3.25 -13.23 -11.39
CA THR A 96 -2.36 -14.41 -11.35
C THR A 96 -0.88 -14.05 -11.28
N TYR A 97 -0.53 -12.81 -11.63
CA TYR A 97 0.85 -12.32 -11.67
C TYR A 97 1.37 -11.77 -10.34
N GLY A 98 0.47 -11.27 -9.48
CA GLY A 98 0.83 -10.68 -8.18
C GLY A 98 1.40 -11.71 -7.21
N ASN A 99 2.27 -11.27 -6.27
CA ASN A 99 2.93 -12.19 -5.34
C ASN A 99 1.90 -12.95 -4.49
N SER A 100 0.94 -12.22 -3.90
CA SER A 100 -0.19 -12.73 -3.10
C SER A 100 -1.37 -13.24 -3.93
N GLN A 101 -1.26 -13.24 -5.26
CA GLN A 101 -2.35 -13.55 -6.20
C GLN A 101 -3.70 -13.00 -5.72
N PRO A 102 -3.85 -11.67 -5.62
CA PRO A 102 -5.00 -11.06 -4.96
C PRO A 102 -6.28 -11.26 -5.77
N PHE A 103 -7.38 -11.48 -5.06
CA PHE A 103 -8.73 -11.35 -5.62
C PHE A 103 -9.18 -9.90 -5.51
N ARG A 104 -9.88 -9.41 -6.54
CA ARG A 104 -10.59 -8.13 -6.54
C ARG A 104 -12.06 -8.41 -6.74
N VAL A 105 -12.88 -7.94 -5.81
CA VAL A 105 -14.33 -8.13 -5.82
C VAL A 105 -14.97 -6.79 -6.15
N LYS A 106 -15.78 -6.75 -7.21
CA LYS A 106 -16.59 -5.59 -7.58
C LYS A 106 -17.96 -5.72 -6.92
N ILE A 107 -18.32 -4.78 -6.07
CA ILE A 107 -19.65 -4.67 -5.46
C ILE A 107 -20.43 -3.58 -6.18
N LEU A 108 -21.70 -3.84 -6.48
CA LEU A 108 -22.64 -2.87 -7.06
C LEU A 108 -23.76 -2.58 -6.06
N ASN A 109 -24.04 -1.30 -5.86
CA ASN A 109 -25.26 -0.85 -5.23
C ASN A 109 -26.36 -0.70 -6.31
N GLN A 110 -27.41 -1.49 -6.20
CA GLN A 110 -28.47 -1.56 -7.23
C GLN A 110 -29.39 -0.33 -7.24
N ILE A 111 -29.38 0.50 -6.19
CA ILE A 111 -30.24 1.69 -6.11
C ILE A 111 -29.68 2.84 -6.95
N ASN A 112 -28.36 3.06 -6.88
CA ASN A 112 -27.71 4.24 -7.48
C ASN A 112 -26.71 3.89 -8.59
N ASP A 113 -26.55 2.60 -8.91
CA ASP A 113 -25.59 2.07 -9.90
C ASP A 113 -24.11 2.44 -9.58
N ASN A 114 -23.85 2.88 -8.35
CA ASN A 114 -22.48 3.06 -7.86
C ASN A 114 -21.87 1.70 -7.61
N HIS A 115 -20.56 1.62 -7.84
CA HIS A 115 -19.79 0.42 -7.58
C HIS A 115 -18.54 0.74 -6.78
N ASP A 116 -18.08 -0.25 -6.04
CA ASP A 116 -16.83 -0.19 -5.32
C ASP A 116 -16.05 -1.50 -5.53
N TYR A 117 -14.78 -1.48 -5.14
CA TYR A 117 -13.92 -2.64 -5.13
C TYR A 117 -13.37 -2.87 -3.73
N TYR A 118 -13.08 -4.12 -3.44
CA TYR A 118 -12.21 -4.48 -2.34
C TYR A 118 -11.37 -5.69 -2.74
N TYR A 119 -10.32 -5.95 -1.98
CA TYR A 119 -9.33 -6.97 -2.30
C TYR A 119 -9.27 -8.03 -1.21
N ILE A 120 -9.11 -9.29 -1.60
CA ILE A 120 -8.87 -10.40 -0.69
C ILE A 120 -7.52 -11.02 -1.07
N LYS A 121 -6.61 -11.09 -0.11
CA LYS A 121 -5.23 -11.54 -0.28
C LYS A 121 -4.86 -12.56 0.78
N TYR A 122 -3.81 -13.32 0.50
CA TYR A 122 -3.12 -14.07 1.54
C TYR A 122 -2.44 -13.08 2.50
N ALA A 123 -2.56 -13.31 3.81
CA ALA A 123 -1.98 -12.45 4.82
C ALA A 123 -0.45 -12.58 4.86
N ASP A 124 0.25 -11.45 4.76
CA ASP A 124 1.70 -11.35 4.86
C ASP A 124 2.04 -10.30 5.92
N ALA A 125 2.92 -10.64 6.86
CA ALA A 125 3.28 -9.76 7.96
C ALA A 125 3.87 -8.43 7.47
N SER A 126 4.78 -8.48 6.48
CA SER A 126 5.39 -7.25 5.94
C SER A 126 4.35 -6.36 5.24
N ARG A 127 3.39 -6.93 4.50
CA ARG A 127 2.25 -6.16 3.98
C ARG A 127 1.45 -5.48 5.10
N ILE A 128 1.12 -6.23 6.16
CA ILE A 128 0.35 -5.70 7.31
C ILE A 128 1.12 -4.57 8.01
N TYR A 129 2.42 -4.72 8.25
CA TYR A 129 3.24 -3.62 8.78
C TYR A 129 3.18 -2.39 7.87
N GLY A 130 3.19 -2.58 6.54
CA GLY A 130 3.09 -1.46 5.60
C GLY A 130 1.73 -0.76 5.65
N LEU A 131 0.64 -1.51 5.77
CA LEU A 131 -0.70 -0.96 5.97
C LEU A 131 -0.81 -0.17 7.28
N GLU A 132 -0.25 -0.69 8.38
CA GLU A 132 -0.23 0.00 9.66
C GLU A 132 0.65 1.25 9.63
N LEU A 133 1.84 1.19 9.05
CA LEU A 133 2.73 2.35 8.93
C LEU A 133 2.13 3.43 8.02
N GLU A 134 1.45 3.06 6.93
CA GLU A 134 0.66 4.01 6.13
C GLU A 134 -0.48 4.60 6.96
N HIS A 135 -1.27 3.80 7.67
CA HIS A 135 -2.35 4.31 8.50
C HIS A 135 -1.88 5.31 9.58
N LEU A 136 -0.72 5.06 10.20
CA LEU A 136 -0.22 5.87 11.32
C LEU A 136 0.55 7.12 10.87
N LEU A 137 1.30 7.03 9.77
CA LEU A 137 2.25 8.06 9.35
C LEU A 137 1.83 8.79 8.08
N SER A 138 0.88 8.26 7.33
CA SER A 138 0.31 8.94 6.18
C SER A 138 -0.90 9.78 6.60
N PRO A 139 -1.24 10.82 5.84
CA PRO A 139 -2.55 11.47 5.96
C PRO A 139 -3.73 10.58 5.51
N ASN A 140 -3.47 9.43 4.90
CA ASN A 140 -4.51 8.54 4.39
C ASN A 140 -4.85 7.47 5.44
N ALA A 141 -6.12 7.39 5.83
CA ALA A 141 -6.58 6.22 6.57
C ALA A 141 -6.56 4.98 5.66
N ILE A 142 -6.24 3.84 6.26
CA ILE A 142 -6.25 2.53 5.60
C ILE A 142 -7.22 1.66 6.36
N ASN A 143 -8.14 1.05 5.62
CA ASN A 143 -9.13 0.13 6.17
C ASN A 143 -8.88 -1.27 5.63
N TYR A 144 -8.77 -2.22 6.54
CA TYR A 144 -8.55 -3.62 6.23
C TYR A 144 -8.94 -4.47 7.44
N ILE A 145 -9.24 -5.74 7.17
CA ILE A 145 -9.59 -6.75 8.17
C ILE A 145 -8.72 -7.98 7.91
N ARG A 146 -8.22 -8.59 8.98
CA ARG A 146 -7.49 -9.85 8.93
C ARG A 146 -8.25 -10.95 9.68
N ASP A 147 -8.33 -12.12 9.07
CA ASP A 147 -8.82 -13.36 9.68
C ASP A 147 -7.94 -14.55 9.27
N GLY A 148 -7.16 -15.10 10.21
CA GLY A 148 -6.18 -16.15 9.90
C GLY A 148 -5.24 -15.75 8.75
N ASP A 149 -5.18 -16.55 7.69
CA ASP A 149 -4.36 -16.22 6.53
C ASP A 149 -5.08 -15.37 5.48
N THR A 150 -6.25 -14.82 5.81
CA THR A 150 -7.07 -13.98 4.92
C THR A 150 -6.91 -12.51 5.30
N LEU A 151 -6.53 -11.70 4.34
CA LEU A 151 -6.46 -10.24 4.45
C LEU A 151 -7.46 -9.62 3.48
N VAL A 152 -8.38 -8.80 4.00
CA VAL A 152 -9.37 -8.06 3.23
C VAL A 152 -9.02 -6.59 3.28
N GLU A 153 -8.85 -5.93 2.14
CA GLU A 153 -8.41 -4.53 2.04
C GLU A 153 -9.40 -3.70 1.23
N GLU A 154 -9.67 -2.49 1.71
CA GLU A 154 -10.44 -1.49 0.97
C GLU A 154 -9.69 -1.03 -0.29
N HIS A 155 -10.43 -0.68 -1.33
CA HIS A 155 -9.83 -0.09 -2.51
C HIS A 155 -9.30 1.32 -2.25
N ILE A 156 -8.02 1.51 -2.54
CA ILE A 156 -7.40 2.83 -2.57
C ILE A 156 -7.70 3.50 -3.92
N ILE A 157 -8.58 4.50 -3.87
CA ILE A 157 -9.02 5.27 -5.03
C ILE A 157 -7.86 6.10 -5.61
N GLY A 158 -7.79 6.09 -6.95
CA GLY A 158 -6.92 6.98 -7.73
C GLY A 158 -6.59 6.36 -9.09
N VAL A 159 -5.96 7.14 -9.96
CA VAL A 159 -5.47 6.67 -11.27
C VAL A 159 -4.07 6.07 -11.08
N PRO A 160 -3.79 4.83 -11.55
CA PRO A 160 -2.44 4.26 -11.49
C PRO A 160 -1.41 5.24 -12.05
N GLY A 161 -0.28 5.42 -11.37
CA GLY A 161 0.70 6.45 -11.70
C GLY A 161 1.26 6.33 -13.12
N ASP A 162 1.42 5.11 -13.63
CA ASP A 162 1.86 4.83 -15.00
C ASP A 162 0.82 5.27 -16.04
N THR A 163 -0.46 5.06 -15.75
CA THR A 163 -1.59 5.50 -16.57
C THR A 163 -1.77 7.01 -16.49
N PHE A 164 -1.67 7.58 -15.29
CA PHE A 164 -1.80 9.01 -15.05
C PHE A 164 -0.76 9.79 -15.86
N ILE A 165 0.51 9.38 -15.78
CA ILE A 165 1.62 10.15 -16.38
C ILE A 165 1.70 10.00 -17.91
N GLN A 166 1.04 9.00 -18.50
CA GLN A 166 0.86 8.89 -19.95
C GLN A 166 -0.13 9.94 -20.48
N HIS A 167 -1.15 10.28 -19.70
CA HIS A 167 -2.19 11.23 -20.08
C HIS A 167 -2.51 12.23 -18.95
N PRO A 168 -1.54 13.03 -18.48
CA PRO A 168 -1.70 13.84 -17.27
C PRO A 168 -2.72 14.97 -17.46
N GLU A 169 -2.96 15.44 -18.69
CA GLU A 169 -3.99 16.44 -18.99
C GLU A 169 -5.41 15.86 -18.90
N GLN A 170 -5.58 14.57 -19.23
CA GLN A 170 -6.88 13.89 -19.15
C GLN A 170 -7.29 13.65 -17.70
N TYR A 171 -6.33 13.23 -16.86
CA TYR A 171 -6.62 12.85 -15.49
C TYR A 171 -6.36 13.97 -14.48
N GLY A 172 -5.56 14.98 -14.82
CA GLY A 172 -5.01 15.95 -13.88
C GLY A 172 -5.91 17.11 -13.49
N GLY A 173 -7.12 17.21 -14.06
CA GLY A 173 -8.12 18.18 -13.60
C GLY A 173 -7.73 19.66 -13.75
N HIS A 174 -7.11 20.00 -14.89
CA HIS A 174 -6.19 21.13 -15.10
C HIS A 174 -4.83 20.89 -14.45
N LEU A 175 -3.91 20.31 -15.23
CA LEU A 175 -2.60 19.90 -14.75
C LEU A 175 -1.82 21.10 -14.16
N ASN A 176 -1.46 21.01 -12.88
CA ASN A 176 -0.55 21.97 -12.24
C ASN A 176 0.81 21.30 -12.00
N PRO A 177 1.84 21.63 -12.81
CA PRO A 177 3.10 20.91 -12.76
C PRO A 177 3.83 21.01 -11.41
N VAL A 178 3.78 22.19 -10.81
CA VAL A 178 4.44 22.47 -9.52
C VAL A 178 3.79 21.65 -8.40
N ARG A 179 2.45 21.55 -8.38
CA ARG A 179 1.71 20.80 -7.34
C ARG A 179 1.91 19.28 -7.45
N LEU A 180 1.90 18.73 -8.66
CA LEU A 180 2.15 17.31 -8.85
C LEU A 180 3.60 16.97 -8.47
N SER A 181 4.56 17.81 -8.88
CA SER A 181 5.96 17.67 -8.52
C SER A 181 6.21 17.78 -7.02
N LYS A 182 5.52 18.72 -6.36
CA LYS A 182 5.50 18.85 -4.89
C LYS A 182 5.08 17.54 -4.25
N GLU A 183 3.97 16.94 -4.67
CA GLU A 183 3.55 15.66 -4.08
C GLU A 183 4.50 14.51 -4.41
N PHE A 184 5.08 14.47 -5.61
CA PHE A 184 6.05 13.41 -5.92
C PHE A 184 7.28 13.48 -5.01
N VAL A 185 7.80 14.68 -4.72
CA VAL A 185 8.89 14.86 -3.74
C VAL A 185 8.46 14.39 -2.35
N LYS A 186 7.26 14.77 -1.89
CA LYS A 186 6.75 14.36 -0.58
C LYS A 186 6.51 12.85 -0.50
N PHE A 187 5.99 12.25 -1.56
CA PHE A 187 5.79 10.80 -1.66
C PHE A 187 7.11 10.04 -1.57
N ASN A 188 8.16 10.51 -2.26
CA ASN A 188 9.50 9.95 -2.14
C ASN A 188 9.99 9.96 -0.69
N GLU A 189 9.83 11.09 -0.02
CA GLU A 189 10.23 11.26 1.37
C GLU A 189 9.43 10.32 2.31
N ARG A 190 8.11 10.20 2.12
CA ARG A 190 7.25 9.29 2.90
C ARG A 190 7.65 7.82 2.71
N CYS A 191 8.02 7.40 1.50
CA CYS A 191 8.46 6.03 1.24
C CYS A 191 9.80 5.76 1.94
N PHE A 192 10.74 6.70 1.85
CA PHE A 192 12.05 6.53 2.44
C PHE A 192 12.00 6.48 3.97
N VAL A 193 11.34 7.44 4.62
CA VAL A 193 11.21 7.49 6.10
C VAL A 193 10.65 6.20 6.67
N ARG A 194 9.73 5.54 5.95
CA ARG A 194 9.11 4.28 6.37
C ARG A 194 9.83 3.05 5.86
N LEU A 195 10.82 3.19 4.98
CA LEU A 195 11.43 2.09 4.23
C LEU A 195 10.36 1.23 3.53
N LEU A 196 9.48 1.90 2.75
CA LEU A 196 8.51 1.26 1.86
C LEU A 196 9.11 1.13 0.44
N GLY A 197 9.40 -0.11 0.05
CA GLY A 197 10.10 -0.43 -1.20
C GLY A 197 9.18 -0.59 -2.42
N ASP A 198 9.79 -0.81 -3.59
CA ASP A 198 9.14 -1.13 -4.87
C ASP A 198 7.99 -0.21 -5.31
N MET A 199 8.10 1.09 -5.03
CA MET A 199 7.11 2.10 -5.41
C MET A 199 7.26 2.57 -6.86
N ARG A 200 7.13 1.64 -7.81
CA ARG A 200 7.04 1.94 -9.26
C ARG A 200 5.69 2.57 -9.61
N ALA A 201 5.60 3.18 -10.78
CA ALA A 201 4.43 3.96 -11.20
C ALA A 201 3.10 3.16 -11.19
N TYR A 202 3.16 1.84 -11.35
CA TYR A 202 1.99 0.95 -11.24
C TYR A 202 1.65 0.47 -9.82
N ASN A 203 2.50 0.77 -8.83
CA ASN A 203 2.34 0.41 -7.40
C ASN A 203 1.87 1.58 -6.53
N PHE A 204 1.57 2.73 -7.14
CA PHE A 204 0.89 3.85 -6.49
C PHE A 204 -0.17 4.45 -7.43
N VAL A 205 -1.10 5.20 -6.83
CA VAL A 205 -2.12 5.95 -7.56
C VAL A 205 -1.98 7.44 -7.32
N VAL A 206 -2.43 8.23 -8.29
CA VAL A 206 -2.61 9.68 -8.19
C VAL A 206 -4.09 9.96 -8.03
N ASP A 207 -4.43 10.52 -6.88
CA ASP A 207 -5.76 11.04 -6.57
C ASP A 207 -5.77 12.56 -6.84
N VAL A 208 -6.81 13.02 -7.54
CA VAL A 208 -6.95 14.42 -7.98
C VAL A 208 -8.17 15.01 -7.29
N ILE A 209 -7.90 15.97 -6.42
CA ILE A 209 -8.92 16.67 -5.64
C ILE A 209 -9.10 18.06 -6.26
N HIS A 210 -10.29 18.33 -6.77
CA HIS A 210 -10.64 19.65 -7.29
C HIS A 210 -10.96 20.59 -6.12
N ASP A 211 -10.13 21.62 -5.93
CA ASP A 211 -10.27 22.60 -4.85
C ASP A 211 -10.44 24.01 -5.43
N LEU A 212 -11.63 24.59 -5.26
CA LEU A 212 -12.06 25.90 -5.80
C LEU A 212 -11.63 26.13 -7.27
N ASP A 213 -10.41 26.64 -7.47
CA ASP A 213 -9.86 27.01 -8.77
C ASP A 213 -8.63 26.20 -9.20
N GLN A 214 -8.17 25.23 -8.38
CA GLN A 214 -6.92 24.48 -8.62
C GLN A 214 -7.05 23.00 -8.26
N ALA A 215 -6.45 22.13 -9.07
CA ALA A 215 -6.25 20.74 -8.70
C ALA A 215 -5.22 20.60 -7.56
N GLN A 216 -5.54 19.76 -6.58
CA GLN A 216 -4.60 19.20 -5.62
C GLN A 216 -4.35 17.74 -5.98
N TYR A 217 -3.09 17.32 -5.91
CA TYR A 217 -2.72 15.92 -6.15
C TYR A 217 -2.40 15.26 -4.83
N ARG A 218 -2.69 13.96 -4.73
CA ARG A 218 -2.20 13.09 -3.68
C ARG A 218 -1.70 11.80 -4.31
N ILE A 219 -0.44 11.45 -4.02
CA ILE A 219 0.11 10.15 -4.41
C ILE A 219 -0.03 9.18 -3.23
N ARG A 220 -0.68 8.04 -3.47
CA ARG A 220 -0.99 7.00 -2.46
C ARG A 220 -0.40 5.65 -2.90
N SER A 221 0.34 4.99 -2.02
CA SER A 221 0.80 3.62 -2.25
C SER A 221 -0.39 2.66 -2.28
N ILE A 222 -0.36 1.67 -3.17
CA ILE A 222 -1.34 0.59 -3.23
C ILE A 222 -0.72 -0.80 -3.02
N ASP A 223 0.61 -0.88 -3.16
CA ASP A 223 1.38 -2.05 -2.81
C ASP A 223 2.19 -1.81 -1.53
N PHE A 224 2.12 -2.76 -0.61
CA PHE A 224 2.83 -2.74 0.66
C PHE A 224 3.63 -4.03 0.87
N ASP A 225 3.71 -4.89 -0.15
CA ASP A 225 4.41 -6.18 -0.07
C ASP A 225 5.92 -6.01 0.15
N GLN A 226 6.49 -4.82 -0.06
CA GLN A 226 7.93 -4.54 0.03
C GLN A 226 8.29 -3.63 1.21
N GLN A 227 7.49 -3.68 2.28
CA GLN A 227 7.75 -2.95 3.52
C GLN A 227 8.93 -3.58 4.28
N ASN A 228 10.00 -2.81 4.50
CA ASN A 228 11.21 -3.20 5.23
C ASN A 228 11.87 -4.53 4.77
N TYR A 229 11.80 -4.87 3.48
CA TYR A 229 12.32 -6.16 3.00
C TYR A 229 13.70 -6.05 2.32
N GLU A 230 13.91 -5.07 1.46
CA GLU A 230 15.08 -5.00 0.58
C GLU A 230 16.33 -4.43 1.26
N GLY A 231 17.51 -4.92 0.84
CA GLY A 231 18.81 -4.51 1.39
C GLY A 231 19.30 -3.14 0.91
N ARG A 232 18.94 -2.74 -0.32
CA ARG A 232 19.47 -1.50 -0.91
C ARG A 232 18.58 -0.31 -0.58
N ALA A 233 19.11 0.70 0.11
CA ALA A 233 18.43 1.93 0.50
C ALA A 233 17.75 2.64 -0.69
N ARG A 234 18.36 2.60 -1.88
CA ARG A 234 17.79 3.22 -3.09
C ARG A 234 16.43 2.65 -3.52
N ILE A 235 16.09 1.42 -3.11
CA ILE A 235 14.81 0.79 -3.43
C ILE A 235 13.64 1.51 -2.74
N TYR A 236 13.91 2.14 -1.59
CA TYR A 236 12.94 2.91 -0.81
C TYR A 236 12.77 4.35 -1.32
N LEU A 237 13.43 4.70 -2.43
CA LEU A 237 13.40 6.02 -3.06
C LEU A 237 12.76 5.91 -4.46
N PRO A 238 11.43 6.17 -4.58
CA PRO A 238 10.68 6.03 -5.82
C PRO A 238 11.34 6.66 -7.06
N GLN A 239 12.03 7.79 -6.91
CA GLN A 239 12.69 8.52 -7.99
C GLN A 239 13.76 7.71 -8.74
N PHE A 240 14.25 6.58 -8.19
CA PHE A 240 15.26 5.74 -8.86
C PHE A 240 14.67 4.61 -9.72
N TYR A 241 13.34 4.44 -9.76
CA TYR A 241 12.71 3.50 -10.68
C TYR A 241 12.59 4.08 -12.09
N LYS A 242 12.85 3.25 -13.09
CA LYS A 242 12.77 3.64 -14.51
C LYS A 242 11.36 4.07 -14.88
N GLU A 243 10.37 3.35 -14.35
CA GLU A 243 8.95 3.60 -14.50
C GLU A 243 8.53 4.97 -13.96
N ASN A 244 9.30 5.55 -13.03
CA ASN A 244 9.04 6.84 -12.42
C ASN A 244 9.81 7.99 -13.08
N LEU A 245 10.67 7.73 -14.08
CA LEU A 245 11.43 8.77 -14.79
C LEU A 245 10.54 9.92 -15.33
N PRO A 246 9.33 9.67 -15.87
CA PRO A 246 8.45 10.76 -16.28
C PRO A 246 8.11 11.73 -15.14
N PHE A 247 7.82 11.23 -13.93
CA PHE A 247 7.59 12.07 -12.75
C PHE A 247 8.85 12.83 -12.32
N VAL A 248 10.02 12.21 -12.42
CA VAL A 248 11.31 12.85 -12.11
C VAL A 248 11.60 14.01 -13.06
N HIS A 249 11.48 13.79 -14.36
CA HIS A 249 11.70 14.84 -15.36
C HIS A 249 10.70 15.98 -15.18
N PHE A 250 9.45 15.64 -14.90
CA PHE A 250 8.41 16.62 -14.63
C PHE A 250 8.75 17.50 -13.42
N ALA A 251 9.25 16.90 -12.33
CA ALA A 251 9.72 17.64 -11.17
C ALA A 251 10.95 18.51 -11.46
N GLN A 252 11.93 17.99 -12.20
CA GLN A 252 13.13 18.75 -12.58
C GLN A 252 12.82 19.98 -13.46
N GLN A 253 11.76 19.90 -14.26
CA GLN A 253 11.31 21.02 -15.10
C GLN A 253 10.46 22.03 -14.31
N ALA A 254 9.66 21.58 -13.34
CA ALA A 254 8.69 22.41 -12.65
C ALA A 254 9.24 23.11 -11.39
N ILE A 255 10.21 22.51 -10.69
CA ILE A 255 10.70 23.02 -9.41
C ILE A 255 12.23 22.96 -9.30
N SER A 256 12.79 23.90 -8.52
CA SER A 256 14.22 23.92 -8.23
C SER A 256 14.59 22.90 -7.13
N MET A 257 15.88 22.60 -6.99
CA MET A 257 16.38 21.75 -5.90
C MET A 257 16.11 22.38 -4.52
N GLU A 258 16.19 23.70 -4.38
CA GLU A 258 15.86 24.40 -3.13
C GLU A 258 14.39 24.22 -2.76
N THR A 259 13.48 24.35 -3.74
CA THR A 259 12.06 24.10 -3.55
C THR A 259 11.77 22.64 -3.20
N ALA A 260 12.46 21.70 -3.82
CA ALA A 260 12.34 20.28 -3.47
C ALA A 260 12.76 20.01 -2.02
N GLU A 261 13.89 20.56 -1.56
CA GLU A 261 14.33 20.44 -0.16
C GLU A 261 13.34 21.07 0.82
N GLN A 262 12.73 22.21 0.46
CA GLN A 262 11.64 22.78 1.26
C GLN A 262 10.47 21.79 1.39
N TYR A 263 10.04 21.15 0.31
CA TYR A 263 8.93 20.18 0.35
C TYR A 263 9.26 18.91 1.14
N ARG A 264 10.52 18.44 1.11
CA ARG A 264 10.99 17.35 1.97
C ARG A 264 10.90 17.73 3.45
N ASN A 265 11.34 18.93 3.80
CA ASN A 265 11.28 19.44 5.17
C ASN A 265 9.83 19.63 5.65
N GLU A 266 8.94 20.11 4.79
CA GLU A 266 7.50 20.17 5.07
C GLU A 266 6.94 18.77 5.37
N GLU A 267 7.26 17.76 4.55
CA GLU A 267 6.77 16.39 4.77
C GLU A 267 7.32 15.79 6.07
N ARG A 268 8.62 15.95 6.36
CA ARG A 268 9.21 15.52 7.63
C ARG A 268 8.53 16.17 8.83
N ALA A 269 8.16 17.44 8.74
CA ALA A 269 7.41 18.12 9.81
C ALA A 269 6.01 17.54 10.02
N LEU A 270 5.31 17.18 8.94
CA LEU A 270 4.01 16.50 9.01
C LEU A 270 4.15 15.09 9.59
N LEU A 271 5.16 14.33 9.16
CA LEU A 271 5.47 12.99 9.68
C LEU A 271 5.81 13.02 11.17
N ARG A 272 6.65 13.96 11.63
CA ARG A 272 6.90 14.19 13.06
C ARG A 272 5.60 14.40 13.85
N LYS A 273 4.70 15.23 13.33
CA LYS A 273 3.42 15.51 14.01
C LYS A 273 2.58 14.24 14.14
N ARG A 274 2.49 13.43 13.08
CA ARG A 274 1.74 12.16 13.09
C ARG A 274 2.40 11.12 13.99
N GLN A 275 3.72 10.96 13.90
CA GLN A 275 4.51 10.10 14.79
C GLN A 275 4.22 10.42 16.26
N ARG A 276 4.21 11.71 16.63
CA ARG A 276 3.90 12.13 18.01
C ARG A 276 2.47 11.80 18.44
N LEU A 277 1.50 11.96 17.53
CA LEU A 277 0.09 11.61 17.81
C LEU A 277 -0.11 10.10 17.93
N ALA A 278 0.65 9.32 17.15
CA ALA A 278 0.59 7.86 17.13
C ALA A 278 1.66 7.20 18.02
N LYS A 279 2.30 7.94 18.93
CA LYS A 279 3.53 7.52 19.63
C LYS A 279 3.40 6.15 20.30
N GLU A 280 2.32 5.92 21.04
CA GLU A 280 2.10 4.66 21.76
C GLU A 280 1.89 3.49 20.80
N ARG A 281 0.95 3.62 19.86
CA ARG A 281 0.62 2.58 18.87
C ARG A 281 1.80 2.27 17.95
N LEU A 282 2.50 3.29 17.46
CA LEU A 282 3.69 3.11 16.64
C LEU A 282 4.83 2.45 17.43
N GLY A 283 5.03 2.83 18.70
CA GLY A 283 6.03 2.22 19.57
C GLY A 283 5.77 0.73 19.79
N GLN A 284 4.51 0.35 20.00
CA GLN A 284 4.08 -1.06 20.08
C GLN A 284 4.36 -1.80 18.78
N LEU A 285 3.97 -1.23 17.63
CA LEU A 285 4.20 -1.83 16.31
C LEU A 285 5.70 -2.05 16.06
N ILE A 286 6.53 -1.05 16.30
CA ILE A 286 7.99 -1.14 16.14
C ILE A 286 8.58 -2.19 17.07
N ALA A 287 8.15 -2.26 18.33
CA ALA A 287 8.64 -3.27 19.28
C ALA A 287 8.38 -4.70 18.78
N ILE A 288 7.22 -4.96 18.16
CA ILE A 288 6.91 -6.25 17.53
C ILE A 288 7.84 -6.47 16.33
N MET A 289 7.96 -5.49 15.42
CA MET A 289 8.85 -5.57 14.25
C MET A 289 10.32 -5.85 14.61
N ARG A 290 10.79 -5.40 15.78
CA ARG A 290 12.16 -5.66 16.25
C ARG A 290 12.41 -7.13 16.55
N SER A 291 11.37 -7.83 17.01
CA SER A 291 11.40 -9.27 17.33
C SER A 291 11.00 -10.16 16.15
N ASP A 292 10.46 -9.57 15.08
CA ASP A 292 9.98 -10.28 13.90
C ASP A 292 11.09 -10.44 12.84
N THR A 293 10.99 -11.48 12.02
CA THR A 293 11.88 -11.71 10.88
C THR A 293 11.17 -11.28 9.61
N LEU A 294 11.56 -10.14 9.03
CA LEU A 294 10.92 -9.55 7.85
C LEU A 294 11.79 -9.56 6.58
N SER A 295 13.03 -10.02 6.72
CA SER A 295 14.00 -10.14 5.62
C SER A 295 15.08 -11.18 5.97
N SER A 296 15.96 -11.50 5.03
CA SER A 296 17.14 -12.31 5.31
C SER A 296 18.19 -11.51 6.08
N ALA A 297 19.02 -12.20 6.88
CA ALA A 297 20.12 -11.57 7.60
C ALA A 297 21.09 -10.82 6.68
N GLU A 298 21.26 -11.31 5.45
CA GLU A 298 22.12 -10.69 4.43
C GLU A 298 21.55 -9.33 3.99
N LEU A 299 20.25 -9.27 3.67
CA LEU A 299 19.58 -8.04 3.26
C LEU A 299 19.49 -7.04 4.43
N THR A 300 19.24 -7.51 5.65
CA THR A 300 19.29 -6.65 6.85
C THR A 300 20.67 -6.04 7.05
N LEU A 301 21.74 -6.83 6.92
CA LEU A 301 23.11 -6.32 7.03
C LEU A 301 23.46 -5.36 5.89
N GLU A 302 23.05 -5.64 4.66
CA GLU A 302 23.23 -4.73 3.52
C GLU A 302 22.57 -3.37 3.81
N LEU A 303 21.31 -3.38 4.27
CA LEU A 303 20.57 -2.16 4.57
C LEU A 303 21.18 -1.38 5.74
N ALA A 304 21.62 -2.09 6.79
CA ALA A 304 22.33 -1.48 7.91
C ALA A 304 23.56 -0.69 7.44
N ASN A 305 24.36 -1.29 6.54
CA ASN A 305 25.54 -0.65 5.99
C ASN A 305 25.21 0.53 5.06
N GLU A 306 24.21 0.38 4.17
CA GLU A 306 23.79 1.48 3.29
C GLU A 306 23.23 2.68 4.07
N LEU A 307 22.42 2.43 5.11
CA LEU A 307 21.88 3.48 5.98
C LEU A 307 22.98 4.12 6.83
N ALA A 308 23.94 3.35 7.34
CA ALA A 308 25.09 3.89 8.06
C ALA A 308 25.88 4.90 7.21
N VAL A 309 26.11 4.56 5.93
CA VAL A 309 26.78 5.45 4.97
C VAL A 309 25.90 6.66 4.63
N HIS A 310 24.61 6.44 4.35
CA HIS A 310 23.67 7.49 3.96
C HIS A 310 23.54 8.57 5.04
N HIS A 311 23.37 8.16 6.29
CA HIS A 311 23.19 9.07 7.44
C HIS A 311 24.50 9.49 8.10
N LYS A 312 25.63 8.89 7.71
CA LYS A 312 26.93 9.03 8.38
C LYS A 312 26.84 8.67 9.88
N ASP A 313 26.11 7.61 10.18
CA ASP A 313 25.83 7.18 11.54
C ASP A 313 26.21 5.69 11.72
N PRO A 314 27.28 5.37 12.46
CA PRO A 314 27.71 4.00 12.67
C PRO A 314 26.75 3.21 13.60
N ALA A 315 25.77 3.85 14.25
CA ALA A 315 24.80 3.16 15.08
C ALA A 315 23.92 2.16 14.28
N PHE A 316 23.70 2.40 12.98
CA PHE A 316 22.98 1.47 12.11
C PHE A 316 23.63 0.09 12.06
N SER A 317 24.96 -0.01 12.14
CA SER A 317 25.68 -1.29 12.13
C SER A 317 25.42 -2.17 13.36
N LYS A 318 24.78 -1.62 14.41
CA LYS A 318 24.36 -2.37 15.60
C LYS A 318 22.93 -2.92 15.49
N CYS A 319 22.16 -2.52 14.48
CA CYS A 319 20.80 -2.99 14.27
C CYS A 319 20.84 -4.42 13.72
N ALA A 320 20.20 -5.35 14.42
CA ALA A 320 20.16 -6.77 14.10
C ALA A 320 18.88 -7.20 13.37
N SER A 321 17.85 -6.34 13.33
CA SER A 321 16.59 -6.61 12.64
C SER A 321 16.08 -5.41 11.82
N MET A 322 15.16 -5.69 10.92
CA MET A 322 14.51 -4.66 10.09
C MET A 322 13.69 -3.66 10.92
N GLY A 323 13.11 -4.10 12.05
CA GLY A 323 12.43 -3.21 12.99
C GLY A 323 13.39 -2.23 13.68
N GLU A 324 14.59 -2.68 14.06
CA GLU A 324 15.62 -1.80 14.65
C GLU A 324 16.14 -0.78 13.65
N LEU A 325 16.33 -1.21 12.39
CA LEU A 325 16.73 -0.32 11.31
C LEU A 325 15.66 0.75 11.04
N LEU A 326 14.38 0.36 11.00
CA LEU A 326 13.27 1.30 10.82
C LEU A 326 13.22 2.33 11.94
N GLU A 327 13.28 1.88 13.19
CA GLU A 327 13.24 2.76 14.36
C GLU A 327 14.38 3.79 14.30
N ARG A 328 15.62 3.33 14.12
CA ARG A 328 16.78 4.22 14.01
C ARG A 328 16.70 5.14 12.80
N HIS A 329 16.20 4.64 11.68
CA HIS A 329 16.02 5.44 10.47
C HIS A 329 15.01 6.58 10.68
N MET A 330 13.88 6.27 11.30
CA MET A 330 12.85 7.26 11.63
C MET A 330 13.37 8.29 12.64
N GLU A 331 14.11 7.87 13.67
CA GLU A 331 14.75 8.76 14.64
C GLU A 331 15.62 9.82 13.97
N VAL A 332 16.51 9.39 13.06
CA VAL A 332 17.43 10.30 12.34
C VAL A 332 16.66 11.19 11.37
N MET A 333 15.78 10.63 10.55
CA MET A 333 15.05 11.36 9.52
C MET A 333 14.09 12.41 10.09
N LEU A 334 13.48 12.08 11.22
CA LEU A 334 12.50 12.93 11.87
C LEU A 334 13.12 13.80 12.98
N GLY A 335 14.38 13.59 13.38
CA GLY A 335 15.04 14.35 14.43
C GLY A 335 14.40 14.13 15.80
N LEU A 336 14.20 12.86 16.16
CA LEU A 336 13.55 12.45 17.42
C LEU A 336 14.56 12.23 18.57
N THR A 337 15.86 12.28 18.26
CA THR A 337 16.98 12.07 19.19
C THR A 337 17.43 13.33 19.90
#